data_AF-A0A256Z247-F1
#
_entry.id   AF-A0A256Z247-F1
#
_cell.length_a   1.000
_cell.length_b   1.000
_cell.length_c   1.000
_cell.angle_alpha   90.00
_cell.angle_beta   90.00
_cell.angle_gamma   90.00
#
_symmetry.space_group_name_H-M   'P 1'
#
loop_
_entity.id
_entity.type
_entity.pdbx_description
1 polymer ?
#
loop_
_entity_poly.entity_id
_entity_poly.type
_entity_poly.pdbx_seq_one_letter_code
_entity_poly.pdbx_strand_id
1 'polypeptide(L)' 'MPHIPSIDEVLDWLRSKKVRFINARRLARAFKISSKSAGHVLRKLKELGYISIHKKRRGRFTIYRVNDAILKKYK' A
#
# COMPACT_ATOMS: atom_id res chain seq x y z
N MET A 1 -10.38 -14.92 -11.93
CA MET A 1 -10.40 -13.46 -11.61
C MET A 1 -9.19 -13.12 -10.75
N PRO A 2 -8.53 -11.96 -10.93
CA PRO A 2 -7.45 -11.58 -10.03
C PRO A 2 -7.99 -11.39 -8.61
N HIS A 3 -7.43 -12.13 -7.67
CA HIS A 3 -7.73 -12.04 -6.25
C HIS A 3 -7.34 -10.64 -5.75
N ILE A 4 -8.25 -9.94 -5.06
CA ILE A 4 -7.90 -8.69 -4.37
C ILE A 4 -7.16 -9.09 -3.11
N PRO A 5 -5.91 -8.67 -2.91
CA PRO A 5 -5.16 -9.06 -1.74
C PRO A 5 -5.83 -8.52 -0.49
N SER A 6 -5.85 -9.36 0.54
CA SER A 6 -6.22 -8.98 1.90
C SER A 6 -5.26 -7.89 2.41
N ILE A 7 -5.67 -7.19 3.47
CA ILE A 7 -4.80 -6.20 4.11
C ILE A 7 -3.56 -6.87 4.69
N ASP A 8 -3.73 -8.07 5.24
CA ASP A 8 -2.67 -8.84 5.90
C ASP A 8 -1.57 -9.24 4.91
N GLU A 9 -1.94 -9.78 3.74
CA GLU A 9 -0.99 -10.08 2.65
C GLU A 9 -0.20 -8.85 2.20
N VAL A 10 -0.85 -7.67 2.19
CA VAL A 10 -0.18 -6.42 1.78
C VAL A 10 0.79 -5.95 2.86
N LEU A 11 0.45 -6.08 4.14
CA LEU A 11 1.33 -5.72 5.25
C LEU A 11 2.56 -6.62 5.30
N ASP A 12 2.38 -7.93 5.11
CA ASP A 12 3.48 -8.90 5.01
C ASP A 12 4.40 -8.60 3.84
N TRP A 13 3.83 -8.25 2.69
CA TRP A 13 4.61 -7.84 1.53
C TRP A 13 5.39 -6.54 1.76
N LEU A 14 4.78 -5.52 2.39
CA LEU A 14 5.45 -4.27 2.74
C LEU A 14 6.62 -4.51 3.70
N ARG A 15 6.43 -5.39 4.69
CA ARG A 15 7.43 -5.77 5.69
C ARG A 15 8.58 -6.56 5.07
N SER A 16 8.27 -7.63 4.34
CA SER A 16 9.28 -8.50 3.71
C SER A 16 10.15 -7.76 2.70
N LYS A 17 9.56 -6.84 1.93
CA LYS A 17 10.29 -6.02 0.94
C LYS A 17 10.89 -4.73 1.52
N LYS A 18 10.76 -4.48 2.83
CA LYS A 18 11.24 -3.26 3.53
C LYS A 18 10.85 -1.98 2.79
N VAL A 19 9.59 -1.91 2.34
CA VAL A 19 9.11 -0.83 1.48
C VAL A 19 8.90 0.45 2.28
N ARG A 20 9.72 1.48 2.05
CA ARG A 20 9.54 2.80 2.69
C ARG A 20 8.45 3.66 2.03
N PHE A 21 8.28 3.52 0.72
CA PHE A 21 7.34 4.31 -0.08
C PHE A 21 6.55 3.44 -1.05
N ILE A 22 5.24 3.66 -1.10
CA ILE A 22 4.29 2.88 -1.91
C ILE A 22 3.35 3.80 -2.69
N ASN A 23 2.85 3.31 -3.82
CA ASN A 23 1.81 3.96 -4.62
C ASN A 23 0.94 2.89 -5.30
N ALA A 24 -0.19 3.31 -5.86
CA ALA A 24 -1.17 2.40 -6.46
C ALA A 24 -0.56 1.54 -7.59
N ARG A 25 0.32 2.11 -8.42
CA ARG A 25 0.95 1.39 -9.54
C ARG A 25 1.90 0.29 -9.05
N ARG A 26 2.72 0.58 -8.04
CA ARG A 26 3.66 -0.40 -7.47
C ARG A 26 2.91 -1.54 -6.81
N LEU A 27 1.85 -1.23 -6.05
CA LEU A 27 0.99 -2.24 -5.43
C LEU A 27 0.25 -3.08 -6.48
N ALA A 28 -0.33 -2.44 -7.50
CA ALA A 28 -1.00 -3.13 -8.61
C ALA A 28 -0.10 -4.14 -9.31
N ARG A 29 1.16 -3.78 -9.60
CA ARG A 29 2.15 -4.68 -10.21
C ARG A 29 2.53 -5.84 -9.30
N ALA A 30 2.68 -5.60 -8.00
CA ALA A 30 3.06 -6.63 -7.03
C ALA A 30 1.99 -7.73 -6.90
N PHE A 31 0.71 -7.33 -6.88
CA PHE A 31 -0.42 -8.25 -6.66
C PHE A 31 -1.18 -8.61 -7.94
N LYS A 32 -0.71 -8.17 -9.11
CA LYS A 32 -1.37 -8.37 -10.41
C LYS A 32 -2.85 -7.95 -10.41
N ILE A 33 -3.15 -6.82 -9.76
CA ILE A 33 -4.49 -6.22 -9.67
C ILE A 33 -4.57 -4.90 -10.43
N SER A 34 -5.79 -4.39 -10.64
CA SER A 34 -5.99 -3.07 -11.23
C SER A 34 -5.46 -1.94 -10.34
N SER A 35 -5.08 -0.81 -10.94
CA SER A 35 -4.69 0.40 -10.18
C SER A 35 -5.85 0.97 -9.36
N LYS A 36 -7.10 0.73 -9.78
CA LYS A 36 -8.31 1.11 -9.03
C LYS A 36 -8.43 0.30 -7.74
N SER A 37 -8.32 -1.02 -7.83
CA SER A 37 -8.31 -1.94 -6.68
C SER A 37 -7.17 -1.63 -5.72
N ALA A 38 -5.96 -1.42 -6.25
CA ALA A 38 -4.81 -0.99 -5.45
C ALA A 38 -5.05 0.35 -4.74
N GLY A 39 -5.76 1.29 -5.36
CA GLY A 39 -6.18 2.53 -4.74
C GLY A 39 -7.11 2.31 -3.54
N HIS A 40 -8.07 1.39 -3.65
CA HIS A 40 -8.95 1.03 -2.53
C HIS A 40 -8.18 0.41 -1.35
N VAL A 41 -7.23 -0.48 -1.64
CA VAL A 41 -6.35 -1.08 -0.61
C VAL A 41 -5.51 0.01 0.09
N LEU A 42 -4.90 0.92 -0.66
CA LEU A 42 -4.11 2.02 -0.07
C LEU A 42 -4.98 2.97 0.75
N ARG A 43 -6.23 3.21 0.35
CA ARG A 43 -7.17 4.00 1.16
C ARG A 43 -7.41 3.32 2.51
N LYS A 44 -7.69 2.02 2.52
CA LYS A 44 -7.90 1.24 3.76
C LYS A 44 -6.64 1.19 4.64
N LEU A 45 -5.46 0.98 4.06
CA LEU A 45 -4.19 1.03 4.80
C LEU A 45 -3.93 2.41 5.43
N LYS A 46 -4.34 3.49 4.75
CA LYS A 46 -4.23 4.85 5.29
C LYS A 46 -5.20 5.07 6.45
N GLU A 47 -6.44 4.62 6.33
CA GLU A 47 -7.45 4.67 7.39
C GLU A 47 -7.00 3.92 8.65
N LEU A 48 -6.33 2.78 8.46
CA LEU A 48 -5.75 1.97 9.55
C LEU A 48 -4.41 2.53 10.09
N GLY A 49 -3.87 3.62 9.54
CA GLY A 49 -2.64 4.26 10.00
C GLY A 49 -1.33 3.61 9.56
N TYR A 50 -1.36 2.50 8.82
CA TYR A 50 -0.16 1.82 8.32
C TYR A 50 0.63 2.65 7.31
N ILE A 51 -0.05 3.54 6.58
CA ILE A 51 0.58 4.44 5.62
C ILE A 51 0.05 5.87 5.77
N SER A 52 0.89 6.85 5.44
CA SER A 52 0.51 8.27 5.40
C SER A 52 0.83 8.88 4.04
N ILE A 53 0.13 9.96 3.68
CA ILE A 53 0.41 10.66 2.41
C ILE A 53 1.77 11.34 2.54
N HIS A 54 2.70 10.99 1.64
CA HIS A 54 4.00 11.64 1.55
C HIS A 54 3.98 12.77 0.52
N LYS A 55 3.48 12.49 -0.69
CA LYS A 55 3.41 13.48 -1.78
C LYS A 55 2.24 13.21 -2.70
N LYS A 56 1.38 14.22 -2.89
CA LYS A 56 0.37 14.24 -3.95
C LYS A 56 1.02 14.79 -5.22
N ARG A 57 0.95 14.07 -6.33
CA ARG A 57 1.47 14.53 -7.63
C ARG A 57 0.28 14.90 -8.51
N ARG A 58 0.20 16.15 -8.97
CA ARG A 58 -0.88 16.60 -9.87
C ARG A 58 -0.92 15.74 -11.14
N GLY A 59 -2.10 15.23 -11.49
CA GLY A 59 -2.31 14.36 -12.66
C GLY A 59 -1.62 13.00 -12.62
N ARG A 60 -1.02 12.60 -11.48
CA ARG A 60 -0.29 11.34 -11.31
C ARG A 60 -0.67 10.68 -9.99
N PHE A 61 -0.10 9.51 -9.71
CA PHE A 61 -0.36 8.76 -8.47
C PHE A 61 0.14 9.49 -7.22
N THR A 62 -0.59 9.33 -6.11
CA THR A 62 -0.14 9.70 -4.75
C THR A 62 0.94 8.74 -4.27
N ILE A 63 1.98 9.29 -3.65
CA ILE A 63 3.01 8.52 -2.94
C ILE A 63 2.67 8.53 -1.46
N TYR A 64 2.65 7.34 -0.89
CA TYR A 64 2.46 7.11 0.53
C TYR A 64 3.77 6.67 1.18
N ARG A 65 4.01 7.10 2.42
CA ARG A 65 5.09 6.61 3.27
C ARG A 65 4.53 5.52 4.17
N VAL A 66 5.27 4.44 4.31
CA VAL A 66 4.93 3.35 5.22
C VAL A 66 5.36 3.72 6.64
N ASN A 67 4.50 3.44 7.61
CA ASN A 67 4.80 3.65 9.02
C ASN A 67 5.47 2.40 9.60
N ASP A 68 6.81 2.36 9.55
CA ASP A 68 7.60 1.24 10.03
C ASP A 68 7.35 0.93 11.52
N ALA A 69 7.02 1.94 12.34
CA ALA A 69 6.77 1.75 13.76
C ALA A 69 5.48 0.96 14.02
N ILE A 70 4.43 1.23 13.24
CA ILE A 70 3.17 0.48 13.32
C ILE A 70 3.32 -0.88 12.65
N LEU A 71 3.99 -0.93 11.50
CA LEU A 71 4.21 -2.18 10.75
C LEU A 71 5.01 -3.22 11.56
N LYS A 72 5.94 -2.80 12.41
CA LYS A 72 6.67 -3.72 13.32
C LYS A 72 5.80 -4.33 14.41
N LYS A 73 4.72 -3.65 14.81
CA LYS A 73 3.76 -4.14 15.82
C LYS A 73 2.76 -5.12 15.23
N TYR A 74 2.63 -5.14 13.91
CA TYR A 74 1.78 -6.05 13.18
C TYR A 74 2.43 -7.44 13.07
N LYS A 75 1.69 -8.48 13.48
CA LYS A 75 2.14 -9.87 13.60
C LYS A 75 1.21 -10.78 12.82
#